data_AF-A0A0R2QX30-F1
#
_entry.id   AF-A0A0R2QX30-F1
#
_cell.length_a   1.000
_cell.length_b   1.000
_cell.length_c   1.000
_cell.angle_alpha   90.00
_cell.angle_beta   90.00
_cell.angle_gamma   90.00
#
_symmetry.space_group_name_H-M   'P 1'
#
loop_
_entity.id
_entity.type
_entity.pdbx_description
1 polymer ?
#
loop_
_entity_poly.entity_id
_entity_poly.type
_entity_poly.pdbx_seq_one_letter_code
_entity_poly.pdbx_strand_id
1 'polypeptide(L)'
;MCFFEDGKILDVVEMPTMTEGKKNKKQVNGSQIYNEILKRTSNLDKSDIKVVIEQVSAMPGQGVTSMFNFGQSYGILKGICSAMQLPVYFVRPAKWKKYFNLINSEKDASRTRAIEIFPYFSSQLSKKKDSNKADAILISSFFYETFKLED
;
A
#
# COMPACT_ATOMS: atom_id res chain seq x y z
N MET A 1 -0.91 4.50 1.57
CA MET A 1 0.51 4.42 1.17
C MET A 1 1.33 4.70 2.41
N CYS A 2 2.21 3.77 2.78
CA CYS A 2 3.07 3.87 3.96
C CYS A 2 4.49 4.24 3.52
N PHE A 3 5.12 5.18 4.21
CA PHE A 3 6.53 5.50 4.11
C PHE A 3 7.22 4.95 5.34
N PHE A 4 8.18 4.05 5.11
CA PHE A 4 8.74 3.20 6.14
C PHE A 4 10.26 3.15 5.99
N GLU A 5 10.97 3.35 7.08
CA GLU A 5 12.43 3.43 7.13
C GLU A 5 12.91 2.80 8.43
N ASP A 6 13.95 1.96 8.36
CA ASP A 6 14.61 1.36 9.51
C ASP A 6 13.68 0.77 10.58
N GLY A 7 12.68 0.01 10.14
CA GLY A 7 11.72 -0.63 11.06
C GLY A 7 10.67 0.33 11.63
N LYS A 8 10.60 1.58 11.15
CA LYS A 8 9.71 2.62 11.67
C LYS A 8 8.81 3.21 10.58
N ILE A 9 7.61 3.59 10.99
CA ILE A 9 6.65 4.32 10.17
C ILE A 9 7.04 5.79 10.22
N LEU A 10 7.44 6.34 9.07
CA LEU A 10 7.69 7.77 8.92
C LEU A 10 6.38 8.53 8.71
N ASP A 11 5.54 8.04 7.80
CA ASP A 11 4.26 8.66 7.48
C ASP A 11 3.32 7.68 6.77
N VAL A 12 2.00 7.92 6.86
CA VAL A 12 1.00 7.12 6.17
C VAL A 12 -0.10 8.01 5.62
N VAL A 13 -0.20 8.03 4.29
CA VAL A 13 -1.21 8.81 3.58
C VAL A 13 -2.33 7.92 3.04
N GLU A 14 -3.56 8.41 3.07
CA GLU A 14 -4.67 7.78 2.36
C GLU A 14 -4.38 7.80 0.85
N MET A 15 -4.83 6.77 0.12
CA MET A 15 -4.59 6.71 -1.33
C MET A 15 -5.24 7.92 -1.99
N PRO A 16 -4.49 8.78 -2.70
CA PRO A 16 -5.08 9.94 -3.36
C PRO A 16 -6.09 9.50 -4.42
N THR A 17 -7.29 10.06 -4.36
CA THR A 17 -8.35 9.81 -5.34
C THR A 17 -8.86 11.10 -5.95
N MET A 18 -9.27 11.06 -7.20
CA MET A 18 -10.03 12.11 -7.87
C MET A 18 -11.41 11.58 -8.27
N THR A 19 -12.33 12.50 -8.50
CA THR A 19 -13.63 12.17 -9.09
C THR A 19 -13.49 12.09 -10.60
N GLU A 20 -13.98 11.00 -11.20
CA GLU A 20 -13.93 10.76 -12.64
C GLU A 20 -15.32 10.42 -13.19
N GLY A 21 -15.67 11.03 -14.33
CA GLY A 21 -16.87 10.70 -15.10
C GLY A 21 -18.21 11.06 -14.44
N LYS A 22 -19.28 10.42 -14.92
CA LYS A 22 -20.65 10.60 -14.42
C LYS A 22 -20.87 9.75 -13.15
N LYS A 23 -21.65 10.25 -12.19
CA LYS A 23 -21.96 9.63 -10.88
C LYS A 23 -20.84 9.67 -9.83
N ASN A 24 -19.90 10.60 -9.93
CA ASN A 24 -18.86 10.83 -8.92
C ASN A 24 -18.05 9.57 -8.56
N LYS A 25 -17.69 8.73 -9.54
CA LYS A 25 -16.85 7.56 -9.28
C LYS A 25 -15.46 8.02 -8.88
N LYS A 26 -14.90 7.40 -7.85
CA LYS A 26 -13.52 7.66 -7.41
C LYS A 26 -12.56 6.84 -8.26
N GLN A 27 -11.51 7.50 -8.73
CA GLN A 27 -10.36 6.89 -9.38
C GLN A 27 -9.10 7.35 -8.67
N VAL A 28 -8.05 6.55 -8.73
CA VAL A 28 -6.74 6.91 -8.20
C VAL A 28 -6.19 8.16 -8.90
N ASN A 29 -5.74 9.14 -8.12
CA ASN A 29 -5.10 10.35 -8.64
C ASN A 29 -3.60 10.14 -8.81
N GLY A 30 -3.18 9.81 -10.04
CA GLY A 30 -1.78 9.53 -10.34
C GLY A 30 -0.84 10.72 -10.12
N SER A 31 -1.27 11.94 -10.44
CA SER A 31 -0.46 13.15 -10.22
C SER A 31 -0.17 13.38 -8.74
N GLN A 32 -1.20 13.23 -7.89
CA GLN A 32 -1.00 13.38 -6.44
C GLN A 32 -0.14 12.25 -5.87
N ILE A 33 -0.28 11.01 -6.35
CA ILE A 33 0.62 9.92 -5.93
C ILE A 33 2.07 10.26 -6.23
N TYR A 34 2.36 10.70 -7.46
CA TYR A 34 3.69 11.11 -7.85
C TYR A 34 4.24 12.20 -6.90
N ASN A 35 3.43 13.23 -6.61
CA ASN A 35 3.83 14.30 -5.71
C ASN A 35 4.08 13.81 -4.27
N GLU A 36 3.25 12.90 -3.75
CA GLU A 36 3.43 12.33 -2.41
C GLU A 36 4.70 11.49 -2.30
N ILE A 37 5.05 10.73 -3.35
CA ILE A 37 6.30 9.97 -3.43
C ILE A 37 7.47 10.95 -3.51
N LEU A 38 7.48 11.83 -4.52
CA LEU A 38 8.56 12.79 -4.75
C LEU A 38 8.86 13.64 -3.51
N LYS A 39 7.82 14.14 -2.83
CA LYS A 39 7.97 14.97 -1.63
C LYS A 39 8.77 14.28 -0.52
N ARG A 40 8.64 12.96 -0.37
CA ARG A 40 9.29 12.20 0.71
C ARG A 40 10.59 11.53 0.26
N THR A 41 10.84 11.47 -1.04
CA THR A 41 11.99 10.76 -1.60
C THR A 41 12.91 11.64 -2.45
N SER A 42 12.69 12.96 -2.53
CA SER A 42 13.47 13.85 -3.42
C SER A 42 14.95 13.92 -3.10
N ASN A 43 15.32 13.66 -1.84
CA ASN A 43 16.69 13.76 -1.32
C ASN A 43 17.34 12.38 -1.12
N LEU A 44 16.71 11.32 -1.61
CA LEU A 44 17.19 9.94 -1.50
C LEU A 44 17.63 9.44 -2.86
N ASP A 45 18.68 8.63 -2.89
CA ASP A 45 19.06 7.93 -4.10
C ASP A 45 18.01 6.88 -4.46
N LYS A 46 17.73 6.74 -5.76
CA LYS A 46 16.68 5.81 -6.25
C LYS A 46 16.95 4.36 -5.86
N SER A 47 18.22 3.98 -5.65
CA SER A 47 18.64 2.66 -5.20
C SER A 47 18.19 2.34 -3.77
N ASP A 48 18.00 3.37 -2.94
CA ASP A 48 17.64 3.22 -1.54
C ASP A 48 16.12 3.15 -1.34
N ILE A 49 15.37 3.54 -2.36
CA ILE A 49 13.91 3.53 -2.37
C ILE A 49 13.42 2.18 -2.88
N LYS A 50 12.68 1.44 -2.07
CA LYS A 50 12.00 0.21 -2.48
C LYS A 50 10.50 0.42 -2.47
N VAL A 51 9.85 0.30 -3.62
CA VAL A 51 8.38 0.38 -3.70
C VAL A 51 7.80 -1.01 -3.57
N VAL A 52 6.97 -1.22 -2.55
CA VAL A 52 6.33 -2.51 -2.29
C VAL A 52 4.85 -2.41 -2.61
N ILE A 53 4.36 -3.27 -3.51
CA ILE A 53 2.96 -3.30 -3.95
C ILE A 53 2.40 -4.69 -3.67
N GLU A 54 1.17 -4.76 -3.14
CA GLU A 54 0.46 -6.04 -3.02
C GLU A 54 0.20 -6.64 -4.41
N GLN A 55 0.57 -7.90 -4.58
CA GLN A 55 0.32 -8.66 -5.81
C GLN A 55 -1.14 -9.11 -5.85
N VAL A 56 -1.97 -8.32 -6.52
CA VAL A 56 -3.40 -8.56 -6.65
C VAL A 56 -3.79 -9.03 -8.06
N SER A 57 -4.93 -9.71 -8.15
CA SER A 57 -5.50 -10.20 -9.41
C SER A 57 -7.00 -9.95 -9.48
N ALA A 58 -7.56 -9.96 -10.70
CA ALA A 58 -9.01 -10.00 -10.86
C ALA A 58 -9.58 -11.27 -10.21
N MET A 59 -10.73 -11.15 -9.57
CA MET A 59 -11.43 -12.28 -8.96
C MET A 59 -12.69 -12.63 -9.77
N PRO A 60 -12.98 -13.92 -9.98
CA PRO A 60 -14.24 -14.35 -10.59
C PRO A 60 -15.46 -13.81 -9.83
N GLY A 61 -16.56 -13.55 -10.54
CA GLY A 61 -17.81 -13.08 -9.94
C GLY A 61 -17.88 -11.58 -9.62
N GLN A 62 -16.83 -10.82 -9.91
CA GLN A 62 -16.83 -9.35 -9.79
C GLN A 62 -17.35 -8.67 -11.06
N GLY A 63 -18.04 -7.53 -10.91
CA GLY A 63 -18.54 -6.77 -12.06
C GLY A 63 -17.41 -6.25 -12.96
N VAL A 64 -17.56 -6.40 -14.27
CA VAL A 64 -16.52 -6.06 -15.27
C VAL A 64 -16.03 -4.62 -15.18
N THR A 65 -16.93 -3.66 -14.93
CA THR A 65 -16.56 -2.25 -14.74
C THR A 65 -15.71 -2.03 -13.48
N SER A 66 -16.03 -2.73 -12.39
CA SER A 66 -15.24 -2.65 -11.15
C SER A 66 -13.86 -3.27 -11.34
N MET A 67 -13.76 -4.38 -12.07
CA MET A 67 -12.46 -5.01 -12.38
C MET A 67 -11.62 -4.17 -13.33
N PHE A 68 -12.22 -3.49 -14.30
CA PHE A 68 -11.50 -2.53 -15.15
C PHE A 68 -10.94 -1.37 -14.32
N ASN A 69 -11.75 -0.73 -13.48
CA ASN A 69 -11.32 0.37 -12.61
C ASN A 69 -10.22 -0.08 -11.61
N PHE A 70 -10.33 -1.30 -11.10
CA PHE A 70 -9.32 -1.92 -10.25
C PHE A 70 -8.00 -2.12 -11.00
N GLY A 71 -8.05 -2.72 -12.19
CA GLY A 71 -6.88 -2.90 -13.04
C GLY A 71 -6.22 -1.58 -13.44
N GLN A 72 -7.02 -0.54 -13.71
CA GLN A 72 -6.51 0.81 -13.99
C GLN A 72 -5.79 1.41 -12.78
N SER A 73 -6.37 1.29 -11.58
CA SER A 73 -5.75 1.78 -10.34
C SER A 73 -4.40 1.10 -10.07
N TYR A 74 -4.34 -0.22 -10.25
CA TYR A 74 -3.11 -1.00 -10.16
C TYR A 74 -2.09 -0.62 -11.24
N GLY A 75 -2.56 -0.40 -12.47
CA GLY A 75 -1.75 0.04 -13.60
C GLY A 75 -1.14 1.43 -13.39
N ILE A 76 -1.88 2.38 -12.84
CA ILE A 76 -1.40 3.74 -12.52
C ILE A 76 -0.24 3.67 -11.53
N LEU A 77 -0.37 2.89 -10.45
CA LEU A 77 0.71 2.73 -9.45
C LEU A 77 1.98 2.17 -10.10
N LYS A 78 1.86 1.09 -10.88
CA LYS A 78 2.99 0.51 -11.60
C LYS A 78 3.61 1.51 -12.57
N GLY A 79 2.78 2.19 -13.36
CA GLY A 79 3.21 3.15 -14.38
C GLY A 79 4.01 4.31 -13.77
N ILE A 80 3.53 4.88 -12.65
CA ILE A 80 4.23 5.96 -11.95
C ILE A 80 5.59 5.47 -11.45
N CYS A 81 5.63 4.33 -10.76
CA CYS A 81 6.88 3.80 -10.21
C CYS A 81 7.90 3.49 -11.31
N SER A 82 7.45 2.89 -12.43
CA SER A 82 8.29 2.66 -13.60
C SER A 82 8.78 3.96 -14.25
N ALA A 83 7.92 4.97 -14.39
CA ALA A 83 8.30 6.27 -14.95
C ALA A 83 9.32 7.01 -14.06
N MET A 84 9.20 6.87 -12.74
CA MET A 84 10.16 7.41 -11.76
C MET A 84 11.47 6.60 -11.69
N GLN A 85 11.51 5.42 -12.33
CA GLN A 85 12.62 4.45 -12.26
C GLN A 85 12.86 3.93 -10.83
N LEU A 86 11.78 3.72 -10.06
CA LEU A 86 11.87 3.14 -8.72
C LEU A 86 11.75 1.62 -8.81
N PRO A 87 12.58 0.85 -8.10
CA PRO A 87 12.46 -0.60 -8.06
C PRO A 87 11.16 -1.00 -7.35
N VAL A 88 10.38 -1.86 -8.02
CA VAL A 88 9.06 -2.32 -7.55
C VAL A 88 9.13 -3.79 -7.17
N TYR A 89 8.69 -4.09 -5.96
CA TYR A 89 8.59 -5.43 -5.41
C TYR A 89 7.13 -5.80 -5.18
N PHE A 90 6.77 -7.03 -5.52
CA PHE A 90 5.40 -7.52 -5.40
C PHE A 90 5.28 -8.51 -4.25
N VAL A 91 4.37 -8.24 -3.31
CA VAL A 91 4.14 -9.09 -2.14
C VAL A 91 2.78 -9.77 -2.26
N ARG A 92 2.76 -11.10 -2.22
CA ARG A 92 1.51 -11.87 -2.29
C ARG A 92 0.66 -11.69 -1.02
N PRO A 93 -0.66 -11.46 -1.13
CA PRO A 93 -1.56 -11.34 0.01
C PRO A 93 -1.42 -12.48 1.02
N ALA A 94 -1.37 -13.72 0.52
CA ALA A 94 -1.27 -14.90 1.36
C ALA A 94 0.02 -14.96 2.19
N LYS A 95 1.15 -14.43 1.69
CA LYS A 95 2.44 -14.46 2.39
C LYS A 95 2.43 -13.51 3.59
N TRP A 96 2.16 -12.22 3.37
CA TRP A 96 2.19 -11.23 4.45
C TRP A 96 1.05 -11.46 5.47
N LYS A 97 -0.14 -11.87 5.01
CA LYS A 97 -1.23 -12.22 5.93
C LYS A 97 -0.89 -13.43 6.79
N LYS A 98 -0.27 -14.47 6.22
CA LYS A 98 0.19 -15.62 7.00
C LYS A 98 1.24 -15.22 8.03
N TYR A 99 2.21 -14.38 7.66
CA TYR A 99 3.25 -13.89 8.56
C TYR A 99 2.68 -13.20 9.81
N PHE A 100 1.59 -12.45 9.65
CA PHE A 100 0.94 -11.76 10.77
C PHE A 100 -0.27 -12.49 11.38
N ASN A 101 -0.50 -13.76 11.03
CA ASN A 101 -1.66 -14.55 11.48
C ASN A 101 -3.03 -13.92 11.12
N LEU A 102 -3.13 -13.34 9.93
CA LEU A 102 -4.33 -12.66 9.39
C LEU A 102 -5.06 -13.48 8.30
N ILE A 103 -4.81 -14.79 8.22
CA ILE A 103 -5.53 -15.66 7.29
C ILE A 103 -6.93 -15.89 7.84
N ASN A 104 -7.95 -15.69 7.00
CA ASN A 104 -9.38 -15.78 7.36
C ASN A 104 -9.81 -14.87 8.52
N SER A 105 -9.04 -13.82 8.80
CA SER A 105 -9.37 -12.85 9.84
C SER A 105 -10.36 -11.79 9.36
N GLU A 106 -11.06 -11.19 10.31
CA GLU A 106 -11.90 -10.03 10.06
C GLU A 106 -11.12 -8.86 9.45
N LYS A 107 -11.82 -7.99 8.72
CA LYS A 107 -11.23 -6.81 8.05
C LYS A 107 -10.56 -5.83 9.03
N ASP A 108 -10.98 -5.83 10.28
CA ASP A 108 -10.43 -4.98 11.34
C ASP A 108 -9.16 -5.58 11.98
N ALA A 109 -8.84 -6.86 11.74
CA ALA A 109 -7.71 -7.54 12.36
C ALA A 109 -6.36 -6.92 11.97
N SER A 110 -6.20 -6.46 10.71
CA SER A 110 -4.99 -5.74 10.28
C SER A 110 -4.73 -4.50 11.12
N ARG A 111 -5.79 -3.76 11.50
CA ARG A 111 -5.66 -2.52 12.28
C ARG A 111 -5.18 -2.82 13.70
N THR A 112 -5.79 -3.80 14.36
CA THR A 112 -5.34 -4.26 15.68
C THR A 112 -3.90 -4.72 15.62
N ARG A 113 -3.54 -5.53 14.62
CA ARG A 113 -2.19 -6.06 14.48
C ARG A 113 -1.14 -4.98 14.22
N ALA A 114 -1.46 -3.98 13.39
CA ALA A 114 -0.59 -2.84 13.18
C ALA A 114 -0.39 -2.01 14.45
N ILE A 115 -1.43 -1.85 15.29
CA ILE A 115 -1.35 -1.16 16.59
C ILE A 115 -0.48 -1.94 17.59
N GLU A 116 -0.59 -3.27 17.61
CA GLU A 116 0.26 -4.12 18.46
C GLU A 116 1.74 -3.99 18.12
N ILE A 117 2.07 -3.95 16.83
CA ILE A 117 3.47 -3.86 16.35
C ILE A 117 3.99 -2.43 16.47
N PHE A 118 3.16 -1.43 16.18
CA PHE A 118 3.52 -0.02 16.15
C PHE A 118 2.63 0.82 17.09
N PRO A 119 2.74 0.64 18.42
CA PRO A 119 1.83 1.27 19.39
C PRO A 119 1.90 2.80 19.36
N TYR A 120 3.06 3.37 19.01
CA TYR A 120 3.24 4.82 18.84
C TYR A 120 2.41 5.42 17.70
N PHE A 121 1.95 4.60 16.74
CA PHE A 121 1.16 5.04 15.59
C PHE A 121 -0.35 4.80 15.77
N SER A 122 -0.76 4.32 16.96
CA SER A 122 -2.15 3.93 17.25
C SER A 122 -3.18 5.05 17.05
N SER A 123 -2.83 6.30 17.38
CA SER A 123 -3.72 7.45 17.21
C SER A 123 -4.12 7.70 15.75
N GLN A 124 -3.20 7.39 14.81
CA GLN A 124 -3.40 7.53 13.36
C GLN A 124 -4.17 6.36 12.74
N LEU A 125 -4.41 5.29 13.52
CA LEU A 125 -5.17 4.10 13.16
C LEU A 125 -6.44 3.95 14.02
N SER A 126 -6.98 5.05 14.53
CA SER A 126 -8.13 5.02 15.44
C SER A 126 -9.48 4.74 14.77
N LYS A 127 -9.61 4.93 13.45
CA LYS A 127 -10.91 4.82 12.76
C LYS A 127 -11.00 3.51 11.97
N LYS A 128 -12.22 2.98 11.85
CA LYS A 128 -12.48 1.79 11.01
C LYS A 128 -12.06 1.94 9.55
N LYS A 129 -12.10 3.17 9.02
CA LYS A 129 -11.66 3.47 7.65
C LYS A 129 -10.14 3.32 7.45
N ASP A 130 -9.36 3.28 8.53
CA ASP A 130 -7.89 3.21 8.47
C ASP A 130 -7.36 1.79 8.23
N SER A 131 -8.22 0.77 8.01
CA SER A 131 -7.76 -0.60 7.71
C SER A 131 -6.84 -0.66 6.49
N ASN A 132 -7.08 0.16 5.45
CA ASN A 132 -6.19 0.22 4.28
C ASN A 132 -4.81 0.82 4.62
N LYS A 133 -4.74 1.71 5.62
CA LYS A 133 -3.45 2.23 6.12
C LYS A 133 -2.70 1.14 6.88
N ALA A 134 -3.42 0.38 7.71
CA ALA A 134 -2.87 -0.74 8.44
C ALA A 134 -2.31 -1.83 7.50
N ASP A 135 -3.03 -2.19 6.43
CA ASP A 135 -2.53 -3.12 5.42
C ASP A 135 -1.23 -2.61 4.77
N ALA A 136 -1.17 -1.32 4.41
CA ALA A 136 0.04 -0.72 3.85
C ALA A 136 1.24 -0.77 4.83
N ILE A 137 1.01 -0.47 6.11
CA ILE A 137 2.04 -0.57 7.17
C ILE A 137 2.55 -2.00 7.29
N LEU A 138 1.62 -2.97 7.38
CA LEU A 138 1.97 -4.38 7.56
C LEU A 138 2.73 -4.92 6.34
N ILE A 139 2.34 -4.56 5.11
CA ILE A 139 3.07 -4.95 3.90
C ILE A 139 4.50 -4.38 3.92
N SER A 140 4.68 -3.10 4.27
CA SER A 140 6.00 -2.48 4.39
C SER A 140 6.85 -3.16 5.46
N SER A 141 6.28 -3.43 6.64
CA SER A 141 6.95 -4.14 7.74
C SER A 141 7.32 -5.57 7.35
N PHE A 142 6.40 -6.33 6.78
CA PHE A 142 6.67 -7.69 6.28
C PHE A 142 7.86 -7.68 5.32
N PHE A 143 7.82 -6.79 4.32
CA PHE A 143 8.91 -6.68 3.36
C PHE A 143 10.22 -6.32 4.05
N TYR A 144 10.26 -5.33 4.94
CA TYR A 144 11.47 -4.95 5.68
C TYR A 144 12.09 -6.12 6.47
N GLU A 145 11.26 -6.88 7.20
CA GLU A 145 11.69 -7.99 8.04
C GLU A 145 12.13 -9.21 7.21
N THR A 146 11.48 -9.49 6.08
CA THR A 146 11.76 -10.71 5.30
C THR A 146 12.71 -10.50 4.12
N PHE A 147 12.83 -9.27 3.60
CA PHE A 147 13.67 -8.99 2.43
C PHE A 147 15.16 -9.16 2.73
N LYS A 148 15.59 -8.88 3.98
CA LYS A 148 16.98 -9.11 4.42
C LYS A 148 17.40 -10.58 4.48
N LEU A 149 16.46 -11.52 4.27
CA LEU A 149 16.74 -12.96 4.28
C LEU A 149 17.00 -13.53 2.87
N GLU A 150 16.87 -12.71 1.81
CA GLU A 150 17.07 -13.13 0.42
C GLU A 150 18.34 -12.53 -0.24
N ASP A 151 19.12 -11.72 0.50
CA ASP A 151 20.49 -11.28 0.16
C ASP A 151 21.52 -11.97 1.09
#